data_AF-A0A7G1IMN0-F1
#
_entry.id   AF-A0A7G1IMN0-F1
#
_cell.length_a   1.000
_cell.length_b   1.000
_cell.length_c   1.000
_cell.angle_alpha   90.00
_cell.angle_beta   90.00
_cell.angle_gamma   90.00
#
_symmetry.space_group_name_H-M   'P 1'
#
loop_
_entity.id
_entity.type
_entity.pdbx_description
1 polymer ?
#
loop_
_entity_poly.entity_id
_entity_poly.type
_entity_poly.pdbx_seq_one_letter_code
_entity_poly.pdbx_strand_id
1 'polypeptide(L)'
;MGPTSRRRRADQQHPIQPRLSARHVAAARYPRHPEAEEALSGAATVLLGVPAQMLRANLERWAGLLPEDATLVSLAKGIELGTLMRMSQVITSVTGVDPAHVAVISGPNLASEIAECQPAATVVACSDSGRAVALQRALNSGYFRPYTNSDVIGTEIGGACKNVIALACGMAVGVGLGENTAAAIITRGLAEIMRLGIALGAKGATLAGLAGVGDLVATCTSPHSRNRSFGERLGRGETMQSALQHRDGHVVEGHVV
;
A
#
# COMPACT_ATOMS: atom_id res chain seq x y z
N MET A 1 -30.06 30.55 49.65
CA MET A 1 -29.78 30.31 48.21
C MET A 1 -28.27 30.39 48.01
N GLY A 2 -27.72 29.54 47.14
CA GLY A 2 -26.39 28.93 47.27
C GLY A 2 -25.16 29.86 47.25
N PRO A 3 -24.10 29.51 48.01
CA PRO A 3 -22.75 29.97 47.75
C PRO A 3 -22.09 29.10 46.67
N THR A 4 -21.64 29.72 45.58
CA THR A 4 -20.84 29.10 44.51
C THR A 4 -19.43 28.80 45.01
N SER A 5 -19.17 27.53 45.37
CA SER A 5 -17.85 27.03 45.71
C SER A 5 -17.08 26.57 44.46
N ARG A 6 -15.87 27.12 44.30
CA ARG A 6 -14.85 26.70 43.34
C ARG A 6 -14.57 25.19 43.51
N ARG A 7 -14.95 24.38 42.54
CA ARG A 7 -14.47 22.99 42.44
C ARG A 7 -13.19 22.95 41.58
N ARG A 8 -12.09 22.65 42.26
CA ARG A 8 -10.83 22.19 41.67
C ARG A 8 -11.12 21.00 40.74
N ARG A 9 -10.69 21.08 39.48
CA ARG A 9 -10.54 19.91 38.61
C ARG A 9 -9.37 19.11 39.17
N ALA A 10 -9.65 17.93 39.70
CA ALA A 10 -8.64 16.94 39.98
C ALA A 10 -8.20 16.33 38.65
N ASP A 11 -6.90 16.43 38.38
CA ASP A 11 -6.17 15.60 37.42
C ASP A 11 -6.53 14.13 37.64
N GLN A 12 -7.24 13.53 36.69
CA GLN A 12 -7.25 12.09 36.51
C GLN A 12 -6.45 11.78 35.25
N GLN A 13 -5.13 11.80 35.42
CA GLN A 13 -4.20 11.17 34.48
C GLN A 13 -4.47 9.66 34.53
N HIS A 14 -5.20 9.16 33.54
CA HIS A 14 -5.21 7.74 33.24
C HIS A 14 -3.82 7.35 32.73
N PRO A 15 -3.14 6.36 33.32
CA PRO A 15 -1.85 5.93 32.83
C PRO A 15 -2.03 5.28 31.45
N ILE A 16 -1.38 5.87 30.44
CA ILE A 16 -1.20 5.26 29.12
C ILE A 16 -0.41 3.98 29.36
N GLN A 17 -1.09 2.83 29.33
CA GLN A 17 -0.44 1.54 29.37
C GLN A 17 0.43 1.39 28.11
N PRO A 18 1.70 0.97 28.23
CA PRO A 18 2.57 0.79 27.09
C PRO A 18 2.08 -0.44 26.30
N ARG A 19 1.49 -0.21 25.13
CA ARG A 19 1.12 -1.27 24.20
C ARG A 19 2.09 -1.29 23.03
N LEU A 20 2.60 -2.51 22.80
CA LEU A 20 3.50 -3.00 21.76
C LEU A 20 4.98 -2.69 22.00
N SER A 21 5.67 -3.67 22.60
CA SER A 21 7.12 -3.82 22.48
C SER A 21 7.49 -3.92 21.00
N ALA A 22 8.58 -3.25 20.64
CA ALA A 22 9.13 -3.06 19.29
C ALA A 22 9.54 -4.36 18.54
N ARG A 23 8.98 -5.52 18.90
CA ARG A 23 9.26 -6.82 18.28
C ARG A 23 8.34 -7.19 17.12
N HIS A 24 7.24 -6.48 16.88
CA HIS A 24 6.20 -6.95 15.94
C HIS A 24 5.95 -6.08 14.70
N VAL A 25 6.55 -4.88 14.60
CA VAL A 25 6.57 -4.12 13.34
C VAL A 25 7.90 -3.39 13.23
N ALA A 26 8.74 -3.89 12.34
CA ALA A 26 10.08 -3.38 12.06
C ALA A 26 10.04 -2.36 10.92
N ALA A 27 10.08 -1.06 11.24
CA ALA A 27 10.31 0.00 10.26
C ALA A 27 11.23 1.09 10.83
N ALA A 28 12.49 0.73 11.08
CA ALA A 28 13.58 1.69 11.26
C ALA A 28 14.92 0.95 11.06
N ARG A 29 15.68 1.35 10.02
CA ARG A 29 17.07 0.97 9.71
C ARG A 29 17.48 -0.43 10.18
N TYR A 30 17.09 -1.46 9.44
CA TYR A 30 17.61 -2.81 9.70
C TYR A 30 19.12 -2.87 9.37
N PRO A 31 19.97 -3.36 10.29
CA PRO A 31 21.26 -3.92 9.88
C PRO A 31 21.01 -5.03 8.86
N ARG A 32 21.98 -5.24 7.96
CA ARG A 32 21.91 -6.30 6.93
C ARG A 32 21.52 -7.64 7.57
N HIS A 33 20.31 -8.09 7.26
CA HIS A 33 19.67 -9.41 7.37
C HIS A 33 20.15 -10.42 8.45
N PRO A 34 19.24 -10.88 9.35
CA PRO A 34 19.16 -12.31 9.67
C PRO A 34 18.80 -13.11 8.39
N GLU A 35 19.28 -14.36 8.30
CA GLU A 35 18.93 -15.25 7.18
C GLU A 35 17.40 -15.37 7.05
N ALA A 36 16.87 -15.51 5.82
CA ALA A 36 15.41 -15.50 5.59
C ALA A 36 14.67 -16.54 6.46
N GLU A 37 15.34 -17.65 6.76
CA GLU A 37 14.86 -18.69 7.67
C GLU A 37 14.64 -18.17 9.09
N GLU A 38 15.60 -17.42 9.66
CA GLU A 38 15.46 -16.83 10.99
C GLU A 38 14.34 -15.78 11.03
N ALA A 39 14.19 -14.98 9.97
CA ALA A 39 13.15 -13.96 9.88
C ALA A 39 11.73 -14.55 9.75
N LEU A 40 11.60 -15.73 9.15
CA LEU A 40 10.31 -16.39 8.90
C LEU A 40 9.92 -17.37 10.00
N SER A 41 10.89 -17.90 10.76
CA SER A 41 10.64 -18.89 11.81
C SER A 41 9.63 -18.39 12.85
N GLY A 42 8.52 -19.11 12.99
CA GLY A 42 7.44 -18.80 13.95
C GLY A 42 6.61 -17.55 13.64
N ALA A 43 6.77 -16.94 12.46
CA ALA A 43 6.03 -15.73 12.10
C ALA A 43 4.54 -16.03 11.85
N ALA A 44 3.65 -15.38 12.60
CA ALA A 44 2.19 -15.46 12.36
C ALA A 44 1.74 -14.58 11.17
N THR A 45 2.56 -13.63 10.75
CA THR A 45 2.29 -12.69 9.66
C THR A 45 3.58 -12.37 8.93
N VAL A 46 3.55 -12.44 7.60
CA VAL A 46 4.69 -12.14 6.73
C VAL A 46 4.30 -10.99 5.81
N LEU A 47 4.95 -9.84 5.97
CA LEU A 47 4.76 -8.68 5.11
C LEU A 47 5.68 -8.78 3.89
N LEU A 48 5.10 -8.97 2.71
CA LEU A 48 5.83 -9.11 1.44
C LEU A 48 6.06 -7.72 0.83
N GLY A 49 7.11 -7.05 1.32
CA GLY A 49 7.54 -5.72 0.89
C GLY A 49 8.49 -5.69 -0.31
N VAL A 50 8.28 -6.56 -1.30
CA VAL A 50 9.11 -6.63 -2.52
C VAL A 50 8.36 -6.06 -3.73
N PRO A 51 9.07 -5.48 -4.73
CA PRO A 51 8.43 -5.01 -5.96
C PRO A 51 7.63 -6.12 -6.66
N ALA A 52 6.51 -5.77 -7.28
CA ALA A 52 5.59 -6.73 -7.92
C ALA A 52 6.30 -7.73 -8.86
N GLN A 53 7.18 -7.23 -9.72
CA GLN A 53 7.90 -8.05 -10.71
C GLN A 53 8.97 -8.97 -10.10
N MET A 54 9.35 -8.76 -8.84
CA MET A 54 10.32 -9.61 -8.13
C MET A 54 9.62 -10.59 -7.19
N LEU A 55 8.30 -10.46 -6.97
CA LEU A 55 7.60 -11.22 -5.94
C LEU A 55 7.66 -12.73 -6.19
N ARG A 56 7.39 -13.19 -7.42
CA ARG A 56 7.42 -14.61 -7.77
C ARG A 56 8.76 -15.26 -7.48
N ALA A 57 9.84 -14.74 -8.07
CA ALA A 57 11.18 -15.30 -7.89
C ALA A 57 11.67 -15.26 -6.42
N ASN A 58 11.16 -14.32 -5.62
CA ASN A 58 11.39 -14.31 -4.18
C ASN A 58 10.60 -15.42 -3.47
N LEU A 59 9.30 -15.54 -3.76
CA LEU A 59 8.46 -16.58 -3.18
C LEU A 59 8.92 -17.99 -3.55
N GLU A 60 9.38 -18.23 -4.76
CA GLU A 60 9.94 -19.54 -5.18
C GLU A 60 11.13 -19.96 -4.31
N ARG A 61 11.90 -18.99 -3.79
CA ARG A 61 13.02 -19.24 -2.88
C ARG A 61 12.59 -19.37 -1.41
N TRP A 62 11.49 -18.72 -1.03
CA TRP A 62 11.03 -18.67 0.36
C TRP A 62 9.91 -19.64 0.68
N ALA A 63 9.25 -20.25 -0.31
CA ALA A 63 8.05 -21.05 -0.13
C ALA A 63 8.21 -22.15 0.93
N GLY A 64 9.36 -22.84 0.94
CA GLY A 64 9.68 -23.87 1.94
C GLY A 64 10.00 -23.35 3.34
N LEU A 65 10.15 -22.04 3.52
CA LEU A 65 10.45 -21.37 4.80
C LEU A 65 9.21 -20.67 5.39
N LEU A 66 8.13 -20.52 4.62
CA LEU A 66 6.92 -19.85 5.07
C LEU A 66 6.18 -20.74 6.09
N PRO A 67 5.82 -20.22 7.27
CA PRO A 67 5.01 -20.98 8.22
C PRO A 67 3.62 -21.30 7.64
N GLU A 68 3.15 -22.52 7.84
CA GLU A 68 1.93 -23.07 7.23
C GLU A 68 0.68 -22.21 7.46
N ASP A 69 0.51 -21.70 8.68
CA ASP A 69 -0.64 -20.87 9.08
C ASP A 69 -0.40 -19.36 8.99
N ALA A 70 0.76 -18.91 8.49
CA ALA A 70 1.10 -17.50 8.43
C ALA A 70 0.12 -16.73 7.51
N THR A 71 -0.24 -15.51 7.93
CA THR A 71 -0.93 -14.58 7.02
C THR A 71 0.10 -13.96 6.09
N LEU A 72 -0.01 -14.19 4.78
CA LEU A 72 0.87 -13.60 3.78
C LEU A 72 0.25 -12.29 3.28
N VAL A 73 0.97 -11.18 3.48
CA VAL A 73 0.43 -9.84 3.21
C VAL A 73 1.18 -9.19 2.06
N SER A 74 0.51 -8.98 0.94
CA SER A 74 1.06 -8.20 -0.16
C SER A 74 1.02 -6.70 0.15
N LEU A 75 2.17 -6.04 0.04
CA LEU A 75 2.29 -4.57 0.05
C LEU A 75 2.52 -3.99 -1.36
N ALA A 76 2.74 -4.86 -2.35
CA ALA A 76 3.04 -4.47 -3.72
C ALA A 76 1.80 -3.94 -4.44
N LYS A 77 1.98 -2.88 -5.24
CA LYS A 77 0.90 -2.16 -5.94
C LYS A 77 1.10 -2.24 -7.44
N GLY A 78 1.00 -3.46 -7.97
CA GLY A 78 1.24 -3.77 -9.38
C GLY A 78 0.66 -5.12 -9.81
N ILE A 79 0.78 -5.41 -11.10
CA ILE A 79 0.38 -6.66 -11.75
C ILE A 79 1.64 -7.32 -12.32
N GLU A 80 1.74 -8.65 -12.19
CA GLU A 80 2.88 -9.38 -12.75
C GLU A 80 2.86 -9.35 -14.28
N LEU A 81 3.97 -8.95 -14.89
CA LEU A 81 4.13 -8.99 -16.34
C LEU A 81 4.18 -10.42 -16.86
N GLY A 82 3.63 -10.62 -18.06
CA GLY A 82 3.58 -11.93 -18.73
C GLY A 82 2.37 -12.77 -18.28
N THR A 83 2.17 -12.97 -16.97
CA THR A 83 1.02 -13.75 -16.45
C THR A 83 -0.24 -12.91 -16.26
N LEU A 84 -0.09 -11.59 -16.11
CA LEU A 84 -1.16 -10.65 -15.76
C LEU A 84 -1.84 -10.98 -14.43
N MET A 85 -1.16 -11.73 -13.56
CA MET A 85 -1.68 -12.07 -12.23
C MET A 85 -1.54 -10.91 -11.25
N ARG A 86 -2.57 -10.73 -10.42
CA ARG A 86 -2.49 -9.87 -9.24
C ARG A 86 -1.57 -10.51 -8.19
N MET A 87 -1.01 -9.72 -7.28
CA MET A 87 -0.02 -10.21 -6.32
C MET A 87 -0.59 -11.29 -5.38
N SER A 88 -1.85 -11.19 -5.00
CA SER A 88 -2.56 -12.24 -4.26
C SER A 88 -2.61 -13.57 -5.01
N GLN A 89 -2.81 -13.52 -6.34
CA GLN A 89 -2.81 -14.68 -7.21
C GLN A 89 -1.40 -15.23 -7.39
N VAL A 90 -0.38 -14.37 -7.54
CA VAL A 90 1.03 -14.78 -7.58
C VAL A 90 1.40 -15.53 -6.30
N ILE A 91 1.08 -14.97 -5.13
CA ILE A 91 1.31 -15.60 -3.81
C ILE A 91 0.70 -16.99 -3.80
N THR A 92 -0.61 -17.09 -4.03
CA THR A 92 -1.34 -18.36 -4.04
C THR A 92 -0.72 -19.36 -5.05
N SER A 93 -0.36 -18.90 -6.25
CA SER A 93 0.17 -19.76 -7.32
C SER A 93 1.53 -20.38 -7.00
N VAL A 94 2.40 -19.64 -6.30
CA VAL A 94 3.76 -20.08 -5.98
C VAL A 94 3.79 -20.92 -4.70
N THR A 95 2.99 -20.53 -3.72
CA THR A 95 3.07 -21.08 -2.35
C THR A 95 2.01 -22.15 -2.07
N GLY A 96 0.93 -22.21 -2.85
CA GLY A 96 -0.15 -23.18 -2.68
C GLY A 96 -1.04 -22.98 -1.45
N VAL A 97 -0.82 -21.92 -0.68
CA VAL A 97 -1.63 -21.59 0.51
C VAL A 97 -3.05 -21.18 0.11
N ASP A 98 -4.02 -21.47 0.99
CA ASP A 98 -5.40 -21.02 0.86
C ASP A 98 -5.47 -19.49 0.65
N PRO A 99 -6.21 -18.99 -0.38
CA PRO A 99 -6.46 -17.57 -0.56
C PRO A 99 -6.95 -16.83 0.71
N ALA A 100 -7.61 -17.52 1.64
CA ALA A 100 -8.02 -17.00 2.94
C ALA A 100 -6.85 -16.56 3.83
N HIS A 101 -5.64 -17.08 3.61
CA HIS A 101 -4.43 -16.68 4.33
C HIS A 101 -3.72 -15.49 3.68
N VAL A 102 -4.18 -15.03 2.51
CA VAL A 102 -3.59 -13.92 1.79
C VAL A 102 -4.35 -12.63 2.07
N ALA A 103 -3.62 -11.60 2.49
CA ALA A 103 -4.14 -10.25 2.67
C ALA A 103 -3.40 -9.25 1.78
N VAL A 104 -4.03 -8.12 1.51
CA VAL A 104 -3.48 -7.02 0.72
C VAL A 104 -3.61 -5.72 1.49
N ILE A 105 -2.56 -4.91 1.49
CA ILE A 105 -2.60 -3.55 2.04
C ILE A 105 -2.45 -2.54 0.93
N SER A 106 -3.47 -1.71 0.76
CA SER A 106 -3.47 -0.60 -0.20
C SER A 106 -4.24 0.60 0.35
N GLY A 107 -4.05 1.77 -0.22
CA GLY A 107 -4.55 3.04 0.33
C GLY A 107 -3.51 4.15 0.30
N PRO A 108 -3.87 5.38 0.67
CA PRO A 108 -2.96 6.52 0.70
C PRO A 108 -1.95 6.36 1.86
N ASN A 109 -0.85 5.67 1.58
CA ASN A 109 0.20 5.33 2.53
C ASN A 109 1.60 5.51 1.91
N LEU A 110 1.92 6.75 1.48
CA LEU A 110 3.23 7.06 0.91
C LEU A 110 4.34 6.71 1.91
N ALA A 111 5.28 5.86 1.47
CA ALA A 111 6.26 5.24 2.37
C ALA A 111 7.09 6.28 3.17
N SER A 112 7.44 7.41 2.57
CA SER A 112 8.15 8.51 3.25
C SER A 112 7.30 9.13 4.37
N GLU A 113 6.03 9.41 4.12
CA GLU A 113 5.11 9.96 5.12
C GLU A 113 4.87 8.98 6.28
N ILE A 114 4.76 7.69 5.98
CA ILE A 114 4.64 6.64 7.01
C ILE A 114 5.92 6.57 7.87
N ALA A 115 7.10 6.68 7.26
CA ALA A 115 8.38 6.69 7.97
C ALA A 115 8.55 7.94 8.85
N GLU A 116 7.92 9.05 8.47
CA GLU A 116 7.88 10.30 9.22
C GLU A 116 6.73 10.36 10.24
N CYS A 117 6.02 9.24 10.46
CA CYS A 117 4.88 9.14 11.35
C CYS A 117 3.74 10.14 11.04
N GLN A 118 3.59 10.52 9.77
CA GLN A 118 2.47 11.36 9.35
C GLN A 118 1.16 10.57 9.37
N PRO A 119 0.03 11.19 9.76
CA PRO A 119 -1.26 10.51 9.79
C PRO A 119 -1.67 9.96 8.43
N ALA A 120 -1.94 8.66 8.37
CA ALA A 120 -2.36 7.96 7.16
C ALA A 120 -3.47 6.96 7.46
N ALA A 121 -4.37 6.82 6.49
CA ALA A 121 -5.40 5.80 6.49
C ALA A 121 -5.10 4.77 5.40
N THR A 122 -5.24 3.49 5.72
CA THR A 122 -5.02 2.40 4.75
C THR A 122 -6.18 1.41 4.78
N VAL A 123 -6.25 0.57 3.77
CA VAL A 123 -7.13 -0.60 3.71
C VAL A 123 -6.30 -1.87 3.88
N VAL A 124 -6.85 -2.81 4.66
CA VAL A 124 -6.42 -4.21 4.76
C VAL A 124 -7.55 -5.05 4.18
N ALA A 125 -7.32 -5.66 3.03
CA ALA A 125 -8.29 -6.53 2.37
C ALA A 125 -7.89 -7.99 2.57
N CYS A 126 -8.81 -8.81 3.06
CA CYS A 126 -8.64 -10.26 3.18
C CYS A 126 -10.02 -10.93 3.18
N SER A 127 -10.14 -12.06 2.50
CA SER A 127 -11.39 -12.84 2.50
C SER A 127 -11.70 -13.43 3.89
N ASP A 128 -10.67 -13.75 4.68
CA ASP A 128 -10.82 -14.12 6.08
C ASP A 128 -10.91 -12.87 6.99
N SER A 129 -12.06 -12.70 7.62
CA SER A 129 -12.30 -11.56 8.50
C SER A 129 -11.47 -11.59 9.79
N GLY A 130 -11.09 -12.76 10.28
CA GLY A 130 -10.27 -12.92 11.49
C GLY A 130 -8.86 -12.39 11.28
N ARG A 131 -8.23 -12.80 10.17
CA ARG A 131 -6.91 -12.32 9.73
C ARG A 131 -6.94 -10.83 9.39
N ALA A 132 -7.99 -10.35 8.71
CA ALA A 132 -8.14 -8.91 8.44
C ALA A 132 -8.16 -8.09 9.74
N VAL A 133 -8.92 -8.52 10.76
CA VAL A 133 -9.02 -7.85 12.06
C VAL A 133 -7.73 -7.99 12.86
N ALA A 134 -7.06 -9.14 12.81
CA ALA A 134 -5.77 -9.35 13.45
C ALA A 134 -4.71 -8.39 12.89
N LEU A 135 -4.63 -8.28 11.55
CA LEU A 135 -3.75 -7.33 10.87
C LEU A 135 -4.10 -5.88 11.20
N GLN A 136 -5.39 -5.52 11.18
CA GLN A 136 -5.83 -4.18 11.56
C GLN A 136 -5.35 -3.83 12.98
N ARG A 137 -5.51 -4.73 13.94
CA ARG A 137 -5.07 -4.50 15.33
C ARG A 137 -3.56 -4.41 15.45
N ALA A 138 -2.82 -5.26 14.74
CA ALA A 138 -1.36 -5.29 14.77
C ALA A 138 -0.73 -4.03 14.16
N LEU A 139 -1.34 -3.48 13.11
CA LEU A 139 -0.81 -2.33 12.38
C LEU A 139 -1.33 -0.98 12.88
N ASN A 140 -2.42 -0.96 13.65
CA ASN A 140 -3.00 0.28 14.15
C ASN A 140 -2.05 0.99 15.12
N SER A 141 -1.68 2.22 14.80
CA SER A 141 -0.83 3.09 15.61
C SER A 141 -1.46 4.49 15.75
N GLY A 142 -0.80 5.39 16.47
CA GLY A 142 -1.27 6.77 16.62
C GLY A 142 -1.33 7.56 15.30
N TYR A 143 -0.63 7.12 14.27
CA TYR A 143 -0.56 7.78 12.97
C TYR A 143 -0.95 6.88 11.80
N PHE A 144 -1.04 5.56 11.98
CA PHE A 144 -1.41 4.63 10.91
C PHE A 144 -2.72 3.94 11.24
N ARG A 145 -3.77 4.24 10.49
CA ARG A 145 -5.14 3.75 10.74
C ARG A 145 -5.61 2.78 9.65
N PRO A 146 -5.61 1.46 9.90
CA PRO A 146 -6.12 0.48 8.96
C PRO A 146 -7.64 0.32 9.05
N TYR A 147 -8.29 0.22 7.90
CA TYR A 147 -9.69 -0.18 7.74
C TYR A 147 -9.75 -1.53 7.03
N THR A 148 -10.70 -2.39 7.39
CA THR A 148 -10.80 -3.73 6.81
C THR A 148 -11.87 -3.82 5.74
N ASN A 149 -11.66 -4.67 4.74
CA ASN A 149 -12.71 -5.14 3.83
C ASN A 149 -12.41 -6.58 3.37
N SER A 150 -13.34 -7.17 2.62
CA SER A 150 -13.18 -8.49 2.01
C SER A 150 -12.89 -8.47 0.50
N ASP A 151 -12.75 -7.28 -0.08
CA ASP A 151 -12.58 -7.09 -1.52
C ASP A 151 -11.10 -6.95 -1.88
N VAL A 152 -10.42 -8.10 -1.90
CA VAL A 152 -9.01 -8.23 -2.29
C VAL A 152 -8.80 -7.75 -3.72
N ILE A 153 -9.72 -8.11 -4.63
CA ILE A 153 -9.63 -7.75 -6.06
C ILE A 153 -9.66 -6.23 -6.22
N GLY A 154 -10.66 -5.56 -5.66
CA GLY A 154 -10.78 -4.10 -5.75
C GLY A 154 -9.62 -3.36 -5.11
N THR A 155 -9.12 -3.87 -3.99
CA THR A 155 -7.99 -3.26 -3.26
C THR A 155 -6.69 -3.34 -4.06
N GLU A 156 -6.43 -4.46 -4.75
CA GLU A 156 -5.26 -4.61 -5.64
C GLU A 156 -5.40 -3.78 -6.91
N ILE A 157 -6.55 -3.85 -7.60
CA ILE A 157 -6.74 -3.13 -8.86
C ILE A 157 -6.67 -1.61 -8.66
N GLY A 158 -7.30 -1.10 -7.59
CA GLY A 158 -7.18 0.32 -7.24
C GLY A 158 -5.73 0.75 -7.01
N GLY A 159 -4.97 -0.06 -6.27
CA GLY A 159 -3.55 0.21 -5.99
C GLY A 159 -2.64 0.08 -7.20
N ALA A 160 -2.85 -0.92 -8.05
CA ALA A 160 -1.99 -1.22 -9.20
C ALA A 160 -2.16 -0.19 -10.32
N CYS A 161 -3.41 0.10 -10.70
CA CYS A 161 -3.69 0.94 -11.86
C CYS A 161 -3.44 2.44 -11.59
N LYS A 162 -3.46 2.89 -10.32
CA LYS A 162 -3.22 4.31 -9.99
C LYS A 162 -1.87 4.82 -10.50
N ASN A 163 -0.86 3.95 -10.54
CA ASN A 163 0.52 4.33 -10.86
C ASN A 163 0.66 4.80 -12.31
N VAL A 164 -0.12 4.20 -13.22
CA VAL A 164 -0.20 4.61 -14.63
C VAL A 164 -0.86 5.98 -14.75
N ILE A 165 -1.95 6.22 -14.02
CA ILE A 165 -2.63 7.53 -14.02
C ILE A 165 -1.75 8.62 -13.40
N ALA A 166 -1.00 8.30 -12.35
CA ALA A 166 -0.06 9.22 -11.73
C ALA A 166 1.09 9.60 -12.67
N LEU A 167 1.57 8.65 -13.49
CA LEU A 167 2.55 8.92 -14.54
C LEU A 167 1.98 9.91 -15.57
N ALA A 168 0.75 9.69 -16.05
CA ALA A 168 0.09 10.62 -16.98
C ALA A 168 -0.11 12.02 -16.37
N CYS A 169 -0.50 12.10 -15.09
CA CYS A 169 -0.59 13.38 -14.36
C CYS A 169 0.78 14.07 -14.28
N GLY A 170 1.84 13.30 -14.01
CA GLY A 170 3.21 13.78 -14.04
C GLY A 170 3.55 14.40 -15.39
N MET A 171 3.28 13.71 -16.50
CA MET A 171 3.57 14.21 -17.85
C MET A 171 2.85 15.53 -18.12
N ALA A 172 1.59 15.67 -17.73
CA ALA A 172 0.82 16.91 -17.85
C ALA A 172 1.49 18.08 -17.08
N VAL A 173 1.96 17.82 -15.86
CA VAL A 173 2.74 18.80 -15.07
C VAL A 173 4.05 19.15 -15.79
N GLY A 174 4.74 18.15 -16.34
CA GLY A 174 6.03 18.33 -17.03
C GLY A 174 5.95 19.25 -18.25
N VAL A 175 4.84 19.22 -18.99
CA VAL A 175 4.57 20.13 -20.14
C VAL A 175 3.96 21.48 -19.72
N GLY A 176 3.81 21.74 -18.42
CA GLY A 176 3.33 23.02 -17.87
C GLY A 176 1.81 23.16 -17.78
N LEU A 177 1.04 22.06 -17.83
CA LEU A 177 -0.41 22.11 -17.65
C LEU A 177 -0.80 22.21 -16.17
N GLY A 178 -1.86 22.97 -15.89
CA GLY A 178 -2.33 23.24 -14.53
C GLY A 178 -3.24 22.16 -13.93
N GLU A 179 -3.74 22.45 -12.73
CA GLU A 179 -4.51 21.53 -11.89
C GLU A 179 -5.82 21.04 -12.54
N ASN A 180 -6.45 21.84 -13.40
CA ASN A 180 -7.66 21.43 -14.13
C ASN A 180 -7.39 20.22 -15.03
N THR A 181 -6.25 20.20 -15.72
CA THR A 181 -5.85 19.05 -16.54
C THR A 181 -5.56 17.84 -15.67
N ALA A 182 -4.84 18.02 -14.56
CA ALA A 182 -4.57 16.93 -13.62
C ALA A 182 -5.88 16.32 -13.06
N ALA A 183 -6.84 17.16 -12.66
CA ALA A 183 -8.16 16.73 -12.19
C ALA A 183 -8.94 15.96 -13.27
N ALA A 184 -8.87 16.41 -14.53
CA ALA A 184 -9.49 15.70 -15.65
C ALA A 184 -8.86 14.32 -15.87
N ILE A 185 -7.53 14.21 -15.83
CA ILE A 185 -6.80 12.93 -15.96
C ILE A 185 -7.17 12.00 -14.81
N ILE A 186 -7.15 12.48 -13.57
CA ILE A 186 -7.53 11.69 -12.38
C ILE A 186 -8.95 11.15 -12.51
N THR A 187 -9.90 12.00 -12.90
CA THR A 187 -11.32 11.63 -13.00
C THR A 187 -11.55 10.59 -14.11
N ARG A 188 -10.93 10.78 -15.28
CA ARG A 188 -11.02 9.84 -16.39
C ARG A 188 -10.31 8.51 -16.07
N GLY A 189 -9.13 8.58 -15.47
CA GLY A 189 -8.37 7.42 -15.01
C GLY A 189 -9.14 6.61 -13.98
N LEU A 190 -9.80 7.26 -13.00
CA LEU A 190 -10.66 6.58 -12.05
C LEU A 190 -11.80 5.83 -12.75
N ALA A 191 -12.45 6.42 -13.74
CA ALA A 191 -13.52 5.75 -14.50
C ALA A 191 -13.01 4.51 -15.25
N GLU A 192 -11.77 4.53 -15.75
CA GLU A 192 -11.12 3.35 -16.34
C GLU A 192 -10.82 2.27 -15.31
N ILE A 193 -10.23 2.65 -14.17
CA ILE A 193 -9.95 1.75 -13.05
C ILE A 193 -11.25 1.09 -12.54
N MET A 194 -12.33 1.86 -12.42
CA MET A 194 -13.63 1.35 -12.00
C MET A 194 -14.21 0.35 -13.00
N ARG A 195 -14.18 0.66 -14.30
CA ARG A 195 -14.66 -0.28 -15.34
C ARG A 195 -13.87 -1.58 -15.35
N LEU A 196 -12.53 -1.49 -15.30
CA LEU A 196 -11.66 -2.67 -15.25
C LEU A 196 -11.89 -3.48 -13.98
N GLY A 197 -11.88 -2.83 -12.81
CA GLY A 197 -12.07 -3.50 -11.54
C GLY A 197 -13.41 -4.23 -11.46
N ILE A 198 -14.50 -3.58 -11.87
CA ILE A 198 -15.84 -4.20 -11.88
C ILE A 198 -15.87 -5.41 -12.83
N ALA A 199 -15.26 -5.30 -14.01
CA ALA A 199 -15.17 -6.42 -14.96
C ALA A 199 -14.37 -7.61 -14.38
N LEU A 200 -13.41 -7.35 -13.48
CA LEU A 200 -12.63 -8.36 -12.76
C LEU A 200 -13.29 -8.86 -11.47
N GLY A 201 -14.46 -8.35 -11.09
CA GLY A 201 -15.23 -8.76 -9.90
C GLY A 201 -14.99 -7.91 -8.64
N ALA A 202 -14.31 -6.76 -8.76
CA ALA A 202 -14.18 -5.80 -7.67
C ALA A 202 -15.52 -5.14 -7.31
N LYS A 203 -15.64 -4.70 -6.06
CA LYS A 203 -16.79 -3.91 -5.60
C LYS A 203 -16.53 -2.43 -5.89
N GLY A 204 -17.48 -1.78 -6.57
CA GLY A 204 -17.39 -0.34 -6.86
C GLY A 204 -17.16 0.53 -5.62
N ALA A 205 -17.73 0.14 -4.47
CA ALA A 205 -17.53 0.84 -3.19
C ALA A 205 -16.07 0.83 -2.71
N THR A 206 -15.31 -0.24 -2.96
CA THR A 206 -13.88 -0.33 -2.63
C THR A 206 -13.08 0.66 -3.46
N LEU A 207 -13.37 0.71 -4.77
CA LEU A 207 -12.69 1.60 -5.72
C LEU A 207 -13.05 3.07 -5.48
N ALA A 208 -14.26 3.36 -5.00
CA ALA A 208 -14.67 4.70 -4.57
C ALA A 208 -14.03 5.13 -3.23
N GLY A 209 -13.46 4.18 -2.47
CA GLY A 209 -12.90 4.41 -1.14
C GLY A 209 -11.39 4.69 -1.12
N LEU A 210 -10.77 4.44 0.03
CA LEU A 210 -9.35 4.68 0.28
C LEU A 210 -8.43 3.92 -0.68
N ALA A 211 -8.74 2.66 -1.00
CA ALA A 211 -7.90 1.82 -1.85
C ALA A 211 -7.93 2.18 -3.35
N GLY A 212 -8.93 2.94 -3.80
CA GLY A 212 -9.03 3.45 -5.16
C GLY A 212 -8.84 4.97 -5.20
N VAL A 213 -9.93 5.74 -5.07
CA VAL A 213 -9.91 7.21 -5.14
C VAL A 213 -8.88 7.82 -4.18
N GLY A 214 -8.87 7.40 -2.91
CA GLY A 214 -7.99 7.99 -1.91
C GLY A 214 -6.51 7.86 -2.28
N ASP A 215 -6.08 6.64 -2.61
CA ASP A 215 -4.71 6.36 -3.00
C ASP A 215 -4.35 6.99 -4.36
N LEU A 216 -5.28 6.99 -5.31
CA LEU A 216 -5.11 7.62 -6.62
C LEU A 216 -4.84 9.13 -6.48
N VAL A 217 -5.70 9.84 -5.74
CA VAL A 217 -5.55 11.29 -5.53
C VAL A 217 -4.22 11.59 -4.84
N ALA A 218 -3.92 10.93 -3.72
CA ALA A 218 -2.67 11.14 -3.00
C ALA A 218 -1.43 10.92 -3.88
N THR A 219 -1.48 9.92 -4.77
CA THR A 219 -0.36 9.58 -5.66
C THR A 219 -0.23 10.55 -6.83
N CYS A 220 -1.34 11.09 -7.35
CA CYS A 220 -1.32 12.02 -8.49
C CYS A 220 -0.97 13.46 -8.07
N THR A 221 -1.21 13.84 -6.81
CA THR A 221 -0.95 15.20 -6.31
C THR A 221 0.36 15.33 -5.54
N SER A 222 0.88 14.25 -4.94
CA SER A 222 2.09 14.31 -4.13
C SER A 222 3.37 14.42 -4.98
N PRO A 223 4.32 15.32 -4.64
CA PRO A 223 5.64 15.34 -5.26
C PRO A 223 6.52 14.14 -4.85
N HIS A 224 6.17 13.45 -3.75
CA HIS A 224 6.87 12.24 -3.29
C HIS A 224 6.47 10.98 -4.07
N SER A 225 5.48 11.08 -4.96
CA SER A 225 5.05 10.00 -5.84
C SER A 225 6.07 9.73 -6.93
N ARG A 226 6.77 8.59 -6.84
CA ARG A 226 7.79 8.18 -7.82
C ARG A 226 7.27 8.16 -9.26
N ASN A 227 6.05 7.68 -9.48
CA ASN A 227 5.42 7.60 -10.81
C ASN A 227 5.08 8.99 -11.35
N ARG A 228 4.57 9.89 -10.51
CA ARG A 228 4.30 11.28 -10.90
C ARG A 228 5.58 12.01 -11.24
N SER A 229 6.61 11.95 -10.38
CA SER A 229 7.91 12.59 -10.67
C SER A 229 8.56 11.99 -11.92
N PHE A 230 8.32 10.70 -12.22
CA PHE A 230 8.81 10.08 -13.46
C PHE A 230 8.11 10.68 -14.67
N GLY A 231 6.78 10.73 -14.65
CA GLY A 231 5.99 11.37 -15.70
C GLY A 231 6.38 12.83 -15.93
N GLU A 232 6.63 13.60 -14.87
CA GLU A 232 7.02 15.01 -14.96
C GLU A 232 8.32 15.20 -15.75
N ARG A 233 9.30 14.33 -15.53
CA ARG A 233 10.57 14.35 -16.28
C ARG A 233 10.38 14.01 -17.75
N LEU A 234 9.55 13.01 -18.04
CA LEU A 234 9.19 12.68 -19.42
C LEU A 234 8.45 13.85 -20.09
N GLY A 235 7.54 14.51 -19.37
CA GLY A 235 6.84 15.70 -19.86
C GLY A 235 7.78 16.87 -20.16
N ARG A 236 8.90 16.99 -19.45
CA ARG A 236 9.97 17.98 -19.72
C ARG A 236 10.86 17.62 -20.90
N GLY A 237 10.63 16.48 -21.56
CA GLY A 237 11.40 16.03 -22.72
C GLY A 237 12.64 15.20 -22.37
N GLU A 238 12.79 14.73 -21.14
CA GLU A 238 13.87 13.81 -20.80
C GLU A 238 13.68 12.44 -21.46
N THR A 239 14.78 11.80 -21.84
CA THR A 239 14.74 10.42 -22.34
C THR A 239 14.36 9.45 -21.21
N MET A 240 13.76 8.32 -21.57
CA MET A 240 13.45 7.23 -20.63
C MET A 240 14.67 6.80 -19.81
N GLN A 241 15.84 6.69 -20.45
CA GLN A 241 17.09 6.33 -19.77
C GLN A 241 17.50 7.38 -18.74
N SER A 242 17.48 8.67 -19.10
CA SER A 242 17.80 9.77 -18.15
C SER A 242 16.84 9.77 -16.96
N ALA A 243 15.55 9.61 -17.25
CA ALA A 243 14.48 9.62 -16.26
C ALA A 243 14.57 8.46 -15.25
N LEU A 244 15.16 7.32 -15.66
CA LEU A 244 15.42 6.15 -14.81
C LEU A 244 16.72 6.25 -14.01
N GLN A 245 17.79 6.83 -14.57
CA GLN A 245 19.12 6.86 -13.95
C GLN A 245 19.23 7.73 -12.69
N HIS A 246 18.42 8.78 -12.54
CA HIS A 246 18.48 9.65 -11.35
C HIS A 246 17.70 9.10 -10.15
N ARG A 247 17.66 7.78 -10.01
CA ARG A 247 16.91 7.11 -8.94
C ARG A 247 17.84 6.14 -8.28
N ASP A 248 18.19 6.43 -7.03
CA ASP A 248 19.01 5.61 -6.14
C ASP A 248 18.42 4.20 -5.89
N GLY A 249 18.26 3.38 -6.93
CA GLY A 249 17.77 1.99 -6.87
C GLY A 249 16.26 1.79 -6.71
N HIS A 250 15.41 2.81 -6.82
CA HIS A 250 13.96 2.69 -6.58
C HIS A 250 13.12 2.35 -7.83
N VAL A 251 12.28 1.30 -7.76
CA VAL A 251 11.39 0.84 -8.84
C VAL A 251 10.22 1.80 -9.11
N VAL A 252 9.90 2.05 -10.39
CA VAL A 252 8.73 2.82 -10.87
C VAL A 252 7.72 1.84 -11.48
N GLU A 253 6.71 1.44 -10.71
CA GLU A 253 5.79 0.40 -11.16
C GLU A 253 4.98 0.78 -12.39
N GLY A 254 4.58 2.06 -12.54
CA GLY A 254 3.79 2.54 -13.69
C GLY A 254 4.55 2.55 -15.03
N HIS A 255 5.86 2.33 -15.03
CA HIS A 255 6.65 2.11 -16.25
C HIS A 255 6.67 0.63 -16.67
N VAL A 256 6.39 -0.27 -15.73
CA VAL A 256 6.53 -1.73 -15.87
C VAL A 256 5.15 -2.41 -15.91
N VAL A 257 4.12 -1.68 -16.37
CA VAL A 257 2.76 -2.20 -16.61
C VAL A 257 2.51 -2.25 -18.11
#